data_AF-A0A2E4ISG1-F1
#
_entry.id   AF-A0A2E4ISG1-F1
#
_cell.length_a   1.000
_cell.length_b   1.000
_cell.length_c   1.000
_cell.angle_alpha   90.00
_cell.angle_beta   90.00
_cell.angle_gamma   90.00
#
_symmetry.space_group_name_H-M   'P 1'
#
loop_
_entity.id
_entity.type
_entity.pdbx_description
1 polymer ?
#
loop_
_entity_poly.entity_id
_entity_poly.type
_entity_poly.pdbx_seq_one_letter_code
_entity_poly.pdbx_strand_id
1 'polypeptide(L)'
;MKSMFFLLIITTTLIIACGSSDNSESLEVITPSEQIFSLEDFTSVGYKKNRTYDVSELPGANGAWFGFWKNNGESNDFEIRIYSSHEDAVSMGEELAAEVSGNDGLIGKDEATWQEGSKDRRQVGGGVDKGSLGLQATGIFPKYGNYAIYGNVILLCEGQEEIALQTCWDLINAIK
;
A
#
# COMPACT_ATOMS: atom_id res chain seq x y z
N MET A 1 -39.16 70.32 5.00
CA MET A 1 -39.21 69.31 6.09
C MET A 1 -38.16 68.26 5.76
N LYS A 2 -37.24 67.98 6.71
CA LYS A 2 -36.67 66.67 7.10
C LYS A 2 -36.54 65.61 5.99
N SER A 3 -35.47 64.88 5.74
CA SER A 3 -34.18 64.60 6.38
C SER A 3 -33.52 63.52 5.50
N MET A 4 -32.19 63.47 5.46
CA MET A 4 -31.31 62.28 5.29
C MET A 4 -31.70 61.14 4.33
N PHE A 5 -30.78 60.74 3.43
CA PHE A 5 -30.43 59.34 3.15
C PHE A 5 -29.10 59.32 2.36
N PHE A 6 -27.98 59.13 3.04
CA PHE A 6 -27.19 57.89 3.19
C PHE A 6 -26.23 57.63 2.01
N LEU A 7 -24.95 57.92 2.25
CA LEU A 7 -23.80 57.64 1.41
C LEU A 7 -23.51 56.12 1.46
N LEU A 8 -23.68 55.41 0.35
CA LEU A 8 -23.32 54.00 0.23
C LEU A 8 -21.90 53.88 -0.34
N ILE A 9 -20.93 53.61 0.53
CA ILE A 9 -19.55 53.27 0.16
C ILE A 9 -19.53 51.79 -0.24
N ILE A 10 -19.31 51.52 -1.53
CA ILE A 10 -19.05 50.17 -2.04
C ILE A 10 -17.56 49.91 -1.91
N THR A 11 -17.18 49.13 -0.89
CA THR A 11 -15.83 48.58 -0.72
C THR A 11 -15.71 47.29 -1.51
N THR A 12 -14.97 47.34 -2.61
CA THR A 12 -14.62 46.17 -3.43
C THR A 12 -13.39 45.49 -2.82
N THR A 13 -13.58 44.37 -2.12
CA THR A 13 -12.47 43.52 -1.67
C THR A 13 -12.14 42.52 -2.78
N LEU A 14 -10.99 42.73 -3.44
CA LEU A 14 -10.33 41.73 -4.28
C LEU A 14 -9.72 40.65 -3.38
N ILE A 15 -10.39 39.50 -3.29
CA ILE A 15 -9.77 38.28 -2.78
C ILE A 15 -8.93 37.66 -3.89
N ILE A 16 -7.62 37.82 -3.81
CA ILE A 16 -6.65 37.07 -4.60
C ILE A 16 -6.57 35.68 -3.97
N ALA A 17 -7.26 34.72 -4.57
CA ALA A 17 -7.11 33.31 -4.24
C ALA A 17 -5.77 32.83 -4.81
N CYS A 18 -4.76 32.74 -3.95
CA CYS A 18 -3.48 32.14 -4.27
C CYS A 18 -3.64 30.61 -4.14
N GLY A 19 -3.98 29.94 -5.24
CA GLY A 19 -3.89 28.49 -5.33
C GLY A 19 -2.45 28.11 -5.58
N SER A 20 -1.71 27.73 -4.53
CA SER A 20 -0.52 26.90 -4.73
C SER A 20 -1.01 25.52 -5.12
N SER A 21 -0.94 25.21 -6.41
CA SER A 21 -1.08 23.85 -6.90
C SER A 21 0.20 23.11 -6.55
N ASP A 22 0.26 22.59 -5.32
CA ASP A 22 1.19 21.52 -5.00
C ASP A 22 0.77 20.33 -5.89
N ASN A 23 1.52 20.10 -6.96
CA ASN A 23 1.36 18.93 -7.81
C ASN A 23 1.96 17.73 -7.07
N SER A 24 1.33 17.31 -5.96
CA SER A 24 1.61 16.02 -5.36
C SER A 24 0.96 14.98 -6.27
N GLU A 25 1.75 14.30 -7.09
CA GLU A 25 1.27 13.10 -7.78
C GLU A 25 0.74 12.13 -6.72
N SER A 26 -0.56 11.85 -6.77
CA SER A 26 -1.20 10.89 -5.88
C SER A 26 -0.68 9.49 -6.21
N LEU A 27 -0.18 8.76 -5.21
CA LEU A 27 0.21 7.37 -5.39
C LEU A 27 -1.01 6.51 -5.75
N GLU A 28 -0.87 5.65 -6.74
CA GLU A 28 -1.91 4.73 -7.20
C GLU A 28 -1.59 3.30 -6.76
N VAL A 29 -2.63 2.50 -6.49
CA VAL A 29 -2.49 1.07 -6.19
C VAL A 29 -2.00 0.31 -7.42
N ILE A 30 -2.46 0.70 -8.60
CA ILE A 30 -2.06 0.07 -9.87
C ILE A 30 -1.51 1.16 -10.77
N THR A 31 -0.26 1.03 -11.18
CA THR A 31 0.34 1.91 -12.17
C THR A 31 0.81 1.08 -13.36
N PRO A 32 0.24 1.29 -14.57
CA PRO A 32 0.63 0.58 -15.77
C PRO A 32 2.13 0.70 -16.06
N SER A 33 2.79 -0.42 -16.29
CA SER A 33 4.21 -0.49 -16.61
C SER A 33 4.55 -1.84 -17.23
N GLU A 34 5.37 -1.87 -18.27
CA GLU A 34 5.83 -3.11 -18.93
C GLU A 34 7.15 -3.63 -18.32
N GLN A 35 7.60 -3.08 -17.19
CA GLN A 35 8.82 -3.52 -16.53
C GLN A 35 8.66 -4.95 -15.99
N ILE A 36 9.72 -5.75 -16.19
CA ILE A 36 9.78 -7.13 -15.71
C ILE A 36 10.88 -7.21 -14.65
N PHE A 37 10.46 -7.41 -13.41
CA PHE A 37 11.31 -7.57 -12.25
C PHE A 37 11.42 -9.04 -11.85
N SER A 38 12.52 -9.32 -11.18
CA SER A 38 12.88 -10.57 -10.53
C SER A 38 13.11 -10.31 -9.03
N LEU A 39 13.21 -11.37 -8.22
CA LEU A 39 13.58 -11.22 -6.82
C LEU A 39 14.96 -10.54 -6.65
N GLU A 40 15.85 -10.71 -7.63
CA GLU A 40 17.21 -10.17 -7.59
C GLU A 40 17.22 -8.64 -7.54
N ASP A 41 16.31 -8.00 -8.29
CA ASP A 41 16.13 -6.53 -8.30
C ASP A 41 15.84 -6.00 -6.88
N PHE A 42 14.96 -6.67 -6.15
CA PHE A 42 14.66 -6.34 -4.75
C PHE A 42 15.87 -6.57 -3.84
N THR A 43 16.53 -7.71 -3.97
CA THR A 43 17.70 -8.01 -3.11
C THR A 43 18.87 -7.07 -3.39
N SER A 44 18.99 -6.53 -4.61
CA SER A 44 20.03 -5.57 -5.00
C SER A 44 19.92 -4.24 -4.24
N VAL A 45 18.70 -3.84 -3.87
CA VAL A 45 18.42 -2.65 -3.05
C VAL A 45 18.37 -2.95 -1.55
N GLY A 46 18.73 -4.17 -1.16
CA GLY A 46 18.87 -4.57 0.23
C GLY A 46 17.63 -5.22 0.85
N TYR A 47 16.61 -5.57 0.06
CA TYR A 47 15.52 -6.43 0.55
C TYR A 47 16.09 -7.78 1.00
N LYS A 48 15.65 -8.25 2.17
CA LYS A 48 16.07 -9.52 2.75
C LYS A 48 14.92 -10.51 2.74
N LYS A 49 14.97 -11.43 1.79
CA LYS A 49 14.09 -12.61 1.73
C LYS A 49 14.22 -13.43 3.00
N ASN A 50 13.11 -13.69 3.67
CA ASN A 50 13.03 -14.55 4.84
C ASN A 50 12.40 -15.92 4.48
N ARG A 51 11.23 -15.92 3.84
CA ARG A 51 10.54 -17.14 3.40
C ARG A 51 10.26 -17.13 1.90
N THR A 52 10.22 -18.32 1.33
CA THR A 52 9.75 -18.58 -0.03
C THR A 52 8.44 -19.33 0.09
N TYR A 53 7.41 -18.89 -0.62
CA TYR A 53 6.09 -19.50 -0.60
C TYR A 53 5.94 -20.49 -1.75
N ASP A 54 5.14 -21.53 -1.50
CA ASP A 54 4.64 -22.42 -2.55
C ASP A 54 3.53 -21.70 -3.33
N VAL A 55 3.77 -21.47 -4.62
CA VAL A 55 2.85 -20.76 -5.52
C VAL A 55 1.97 -21.70 -6.34
N SER A 56 1.99 -23.01 -6.09
CA SER A 56 1.16 -23.97 -6.82
C SER A 56 -0.35 -23.67 -6.77
N GLU A 57 -0.79 -23.00 -5.71
CA GLU A 57 -2.17 -22.54 -5.51
C GLU A 57 -2.34 -21.01 -5.66
N LEU A 58 -1.32 -20.30 -6.17
CA LEU A 58 -1.39 -18.88 -6.51
C LEU A 58 -1.40 -18.71 -8.05
N PRO A 59 -2.58 -18.47 -8.67
CA PRO A 59 -2.72 -18.46 -10.12
C PRO A 59 -1.74 -17.51 -10.83
N GLY A 60 -1.01 -18.01 -11.82
CA GLY A 60 -0.15 -17.21 -12.69
C GLY A 60 1.15 -16.68 -12.06
N ALA A 61 1.38 -16.92 -10.75
CA ALA A 61 2.59 -16.45 -10.09
C ALA A 61 3.80 -17.34 -10.41
N ASN A 62 4.90 -16.67 -10.76
CA ASN A 62 6.21 -17.31 -11.00
C ASN A 62 6.99 -17.47 -9.69
N GLY A 63 6.64 -16.73 -8.65
CA GLY A 63 7.20 -16.87 -7.32
C GLY A 63 6.62 -15.87 -6.33
N ALA A 64 6.66 -16.24 -5.05
CA ALA A 64 6.24 -15.37 -3.97
C ALA A 64 7.14 -15.51 -2.73
N TRP A 65 7.40 -14.40 -2.06
CA TRP A 65 8.35 -14.34 -0.94
C TRP A 65 7.90 -13.39 0.14
N PHE A 66 8.19 -13.76 1.38
CA PHE A 66 8.12 -12.88 2.52
C PHE A 66 9.51 -12.46 2.96
N GLY A 67 9.64 -11.20 3.36
CA GLY A 67 10.91 -10.63 3.79
C GLY A 67 10.71 -9.21 4.27
N PHE A 68 11.81 -8.52 4.49
CA PHE A 68 11.79 -7.16 4.99
C PHE A 68 12.82 -6.29 4.28
N TRP A 69 12.56 -5.00 4.24
CA TRP A 69 13.49 -4.01 3.71
C TRP A 69 13.63 -2.87 4.71
N LYS A 70 14.87 -2.38 4.86
CA LYS A 70 15.17 -1.26 5.76
C LYS A 70 15.39 0.00 4.95
N ASN A 71 14.56 1.00 5.20
CA ASN A 71 14.66 2.32 4.59
C ASN A 71 14.59 3.39 5.67
N ASN A 72 15.50 4.37 5.65
CA ASN A 72 15.54 5.50 6.58
C ASN A 72 15.46 5.14 8.08
N GLY A 73 15.98 3.97 8.47
CA GLY A 73 15.98 3.49 9.85
C GLY A 73 14.73 2.71 10.26
N GLU A 74 13.71 2.67 9.40
CA GLU A 74 12.52 1.84 9.55
C GLU A 74 12.71 0.50 8.84
N SER A 75 12.06 -0.55 9.34
CA SER A 75 12.11 -1.90 8.77
C SER A 75 10.67 -2.34 8.54
N ASN A 76 10.28 -2.45 7.28
CA ASN A 76 8.94 -2.86 6.90
C ASN A 76 9.00 -4.27 6.30
N ASP A 77 8.02 -5.08 6.66
CA ASP A 77 7.77 -6.38 6.07
C ASP A 77 7.03 -6.25 4.74
N PHE A 78 7.35 -7.13 3.79
CA PHE A 78 6.72 -7.19 2.48
C PHE A 78 6.45 -8.64 2.09
N GLU A 79 5.35 -8.82 1.38
CA GLU A 79 5.13 -9.98 0.53
C GLU A 79 5.26 -9.55 -0.93
N ILE A 80 6.19 -10.18 -1.65
CA ILE A 80 6.47 -9.94 -3.07
C ILE A 80 5.88 -11.10 -3.85
N ARG A 81 5.02 -10.82 -4.83
CA ARG A 81 4.51 -11.81 -5.80
C ARG A 81 4.94 -11.37 -7.20
N ILE A 82 5.60 -12.27 -7.93
CA ILE A 82 6.10 -11.99 -9.28
C ILE A 82 5.28 -12.80 -10.29
N TYR A 83 4.82 -12.13 -11.33
CA TYR A 83 4.07 -12.69 -12.45
C TYR A 83 4.89 -12.60 -13.75
N SER A 84 4.33 -13.10 -14.85
CA SER A 84 5.01 -13.03 -16.15
C SER A 84 4.90 -11.65 -16.82
N SER A 85 3.87 -10.86 -16.48
CA SER A 85 3.63 -9.52 -17.00
C SER A 85 2.79 -8.67 -16.05
N HIS A 86 2.62 -7.39 -16.36
CA HIS A 86 1.69 -6.52 -15.64
C HIS A 86 0.23 -6.95 -15.79
N GLU A 87 -0.17 -7.33 -17.00
CA GLU A 87 -1.51 -7.84 -17.26
C GLU A 87 -1.80 -9.09 -16.43
N ASP A 88 -0.83 -9.99 -16.29
CA ASP A 88 -0.96 -11.18 -15.44
C ASP A 88 -1.07 -10.82 -13.96
N ALA A 89 -0.25 -9.88 -13.48
CA ALA A 89 -0.30 -9.41 -12.10
C ALA A 89 -1.67 -8.82 -11.76
N VAL A 90 -2.22 -7.97 -12.63
CA VAL A 90 -3.55 -7.39 -12.46
C VAL A 90 -4.63 -8.47 -12.56
N SER A 91 -4.69 -9.19 -13.68
CA SER A 91 -5.82 -10.08 -13.99
C SER A 91 -5.90 -11.35 -13.13
N MET A 92 -4.77 -11.86 -12.62
CA MET A 92 -4.73 -13.10 -11.83
C MET A 92 -4.38 -12.88 -10.37
N GLY A 93 -3.73 -11.76 -10.03
CA GLY A 93 -3.14 -11.57 -8.71
C GLY A 93 -3.78 -10.49 -7.84
N GLU A 94 -4.42 -9.48 -8.44
CA GLU A 94 -4.96 -8.32 -7.71
C GLU A 94 -6.00 -8.74 -6.67
N GLU A 95 -7.00 -9.54 -7.06
CA GLU A 95 -8.09 -9.96 -6.17
C GLU A 95 -7.53 -10.67 -4.92
N LEU A 96 -6.55 -11.55 -5.11
CA LEU A 96 -5.89 -12.29 -4.03
C LEU A 96 -4.93 -11.43 -3.19
N ALA A 97 -4.51 -10.26 -3.67
CA ALA A 97 -3.73 -9.31 -2.88
C ALA A 97 -4.65 -8.39 -2.07
N ALA A 98 -5.73 -7.93 -2.70
CA ALA A 98 -6.77 -7.16 -2.07
C ALA A 98 -7.45 -7.94 -0.93
N GLU A 99 -7.73 -9.24 -1.12
CA GLU A 99 -8.44 -10.05 -0.12
C GLU A 99 -7.73 -10.09 1.25
N VAL A 100 -6.39 -9.99 1.27
CA VAL A 100 -5.55 -10.09 2.48
C VAL A 100 -4.95 -8.76 2.93
N SER A 101 -5.35 -7.65 2.30
CA SER A 101 -4.85 -6.30 2.61
C SER A 101 -5.94 -5.40 3.20
N GLY A 102 -5.51 -4.29 3.80
CA GLY A 102 -6.41 -3.32 4.43
C GLY A 102 -6.92 -3.78 5.79
N ASN A 103 -7.73 -2.93 6.43
CA ASN A 103 -8.18 -3.16 7.80
C ASN A 103 -9.04 -4.42 7.96
N ASP A 104 -9.71 -4.86 6.89
CA ASP A 104 -10.58 -6.05 6.87
C ASP A 104 -9.97 -7.26 6.15
N GLY A 105 -8.65 -7.27 5.91
CA GLY A 105 -7.97 -8.37 5.24
C GLY A 105 -8.25 -9.74 5.88
N LEU A 106 -8.49 -10.75 5.04
CA LEU A 106 -8.82 -12.13 5.44
C LEU A 106 -7.58 -12.83 5.99
N ILE A 107 -7.41 -12.76 7.31
CA ILE A 107 -6.25 -13.29 8.01
C ILE A 107 -6.58 -14.44 8.97
N GLY A 108 -7.83 -14.88 9.07
CA GLY A 108 -8.19 -16.05 9.85
C GLY A 108 -7.65 -17.34 9.24
N LYS A 109 -7.82 -18.44 9.97
CA LYS A 109 -7.47 -19.77 9.46
C LYS A 109 -8.51 -20.18 8.42
N ASP A 110 -8.09 -20.63 7.24
CA ASP A 110 -8.98 -21.11 6.19
C ASP A 110 -9.95 -20.03 5.64
N GLU A 111 -9.62 -18.73 5.80
CA GLU A 111 -10.43 -17.61 5.31
C GLU A 111 -10.00 -17.08 3.93
N ALA A 112 -8.68 -16.88 3.73
CA ALA A 112 -8.14 -16.41 2.45
C ALA A 112 -8.31 -17.46 1.34
N THR A 113 -8.39 -17.05 0.08
CA THR A 113 -8.44 -18.01 -1.03
C THR A 113 -7.10 -18.75 -1.13
N TRP A 114 -5.98 -18.03 -0.99
CA TRP A 114 -4.64 -18.62 -0.99
C TRP A 114 -4.04 -18.70 0.42
N GLN A 115 -3.95 -19.94 0.94
CA GLN A 115 -3.59 -20.20 2.34
C GLN A 115 -2.09 -20.08 2.66
N GLU A 116 -1.21 -20.32 1.69
CA GLU A 116 0.23 -20.19 1.90
C GLU A 116 0.58 -18.74 2.28
N GLY A 117 1.46 -18.56 3.29
CA GLY A 117 1.80 -17.25 3.85
C GLY A 117 0.82 -16.68 4.88
N SER A 118 -0.34 -17.30 5.14
CA SER A 118 -1.39 -16.74 6.03
C SER A 118 -0.93 -16.37 7.44
N LYS A 119 0.09 -17.04 7.98
CA LYS A 119 0.66 -16.72 9.30
C LYS A 119 1.46 -15.42 9.30
N ASP A 120 2.03 -15.07 8.16
CA ASP A 120 2.96 -13.96 8.00
C ASP A 120 2.23 -12.66 7.68
N ARG A 121 1.03 -12.75 7.09
CA ARG A 121 0.09 -11.65 6.87
C ARG A 121 -0.58 -11.14 8.15
N ARG A 122 -0.21 -11.70 9.31
CA ARG A 122 -0.76 -11.36 10.63
C ARG A 122 0.26 -10.57 11.43
N GLN A 123 -0.22 -9.67 12.27
CA GLN A 123 0.57 -9.03 13.31
C GLN A 123 -0.15 -9.06 14.66
N VAL A 124 0.63 -9.12 15.75
CA VAL A 124 0.16 -9.06 17.13
C VAL A 124 0.60 -7.73 17.71
N GLY A 125 -0.35 -6.87 18.07
CA GLY A 125 -0.04 -5.51 18.50
C GLY A 125 -1.26 -4.61 18.43
N GLY A 126 -1.25 -3.49 19.15
CA GLY A 126 -2.49 -2.85 19.57
C GLY A 126 -3.11 -1.85 18.60
N GLY A 127 -4.44 -1.84 18.62
CA GLY A 127 -5.35 -0.84 18.09
C GLY A 127 -6.75 -1.00 18.68
N VAL A 128 -7.37 0.14 19.03
CA VAL A 128 -8.76 0.18 19.51
C VAL A 128 -9.76 -0.26 18.43
N ASP A 129 -9.32 -0.23 17.16
CA ASP A 129 -10.02 -0.68 15.97
C ASP A 129 -8.98 -1.26 14.99
N LYS A 130 -9.40 -2.18 14.10
CA LYS A 130 -8.55 -2.81 13.09
C LYS A 130 -7.82 -1.72 12.28
N GLY A 131 -6.52 -1.49 12.56
CA GLY A 131 -5.71 -0.53 11.81
C GLY A 131 -4.97 0.55 12.62
N SER A 132 -5.38 0.90 13.84
CA SER A 132 -4.69 1.97 14.59
C SER A 132 -3.58 1.40 15.49
N LEU A 133 -2.32 1.81 15.37
CA LEU A 133 -1.23 1.38 16.29
C LEU A 133 -1.34 2.05 17.68
N GLY A 134 -2.32 1.64 18.48
CA GLY A 134 -2.46 2.02 19.89
C GLY A 134 -1.87 0.97 20.81
N LEU A 135 -0.87 1.33 21.63
CA LEU A 135 -0.07 0.47 22.54
C LEU A 135 -0.84 -0.45 23.53
N GLN A 136 -2.18 -0.50 23.49
CA GLN A 136 -3.04 -1.07 24.54
C GLN A 136 -3.99 -2.18 24.07
N ALA A 137 -4.10 -2.49 22.77
CA ALA A 137 -4.95 -3.60 22.34
C ALA A 137 -4.18 -4.91 22.20
N THR A 138 -4.84 -6.01 22.57
CA THR A 138 -4.34 -7.37 22.41
C THR A 138 -5.20 -8.05 21.36
N GLY A 139 -4.67 -8.22 20.15
CA GLY A 139 -5.41 -8.78 19.01
C GLY A 139 -4.49 -9.25 17.89
N ILE A 140 -5.05 -9.97 16.94
CA ILE A 140 -4.40 -10.35 15.68
C ILE A 140 -5.04 -9.51 14.59
N PHE A 141 -4.22 -8.81 13.82
CA PHE A 141 -4.65 -7.88 12.77
C PHE A 141 -3.94 -8.18 11.45
N PRO A 142 -4.53 -7.77 10.30
CA PRO A 142 -3.80 -7.73 9.05
C PRO A 142 -2.50 -6.92 9.20
N LYS A 143 -1.42 -7.48 8.67
CA LYS A 143 -0.10 -6.83 8.62
C LYS A 143 -0.04 -5.80 7.50
N TYR A 144 -0.63 -6.15 6.35
CA TYR A 144 -0.54 -5.36 5.14
C TYR A 144 -1.73 -4.42 5.05
N GLY A 145 -1.49 -3.12 5.26
CA GLY A 145 -2.52 -2.10 5.12
C GLY A 145 -2.89 -1.82 3.67
N ASN A 146 -1.99 -2.10 2.73
CA ASN A 146 -2.23 -1.86 1.30
C ASN A 146 -1.31 -2.75 0.45
N TYR A 147 -1.53 -2.72 -0.85
CA TYR A 147 -0.69 -3.33 -1.85
C TYR A 147 -0.46 -2.38 -3.02
N ALA A 148 0.52 -2.69 -3.87
CA ALA A 148 0.76 -1.98 -5.12
C ALA A 148 1.12 -2.96 -6.25
N ILE A 149 0.68 -2.63 -7.46
CA ILE A 149 1.00 -3.35 -8.69
C ILE A 149 1.79 -2.42 -9.62
N TYR A 150 3.03 -2.80 -9.91
CA TYR A 150 3.91 -2.09 -10.82
C TYR A 150 4.76 -3.07 -11.62
N GLY A 151 4.74 -2.95 -12.94
CA GLY A 151 5.34 -3.98 -13.80
C GLY A 151 4.64 -5.31 -13.56
N ASN A 152 5.42 -6.40 -13.58
CA ASN A 152 4.96 -7.75 -13.27
C ASN A 152 4.91 -8.11 -11.76
N VAL A 153 4.94 -7.12 -10.86
CA VAL A 153 5.02 -7.36 -9.42
C VAL A 153 3.77 -6.87 -8.70
N ILE A 154 3.34 -7.66 -7.72
CA ILE A 154 2.47 -7.21 -6.64
C ILE A 154 3.27 -7.19 -5.34
N LEU A 155 3.23 -6.05 -4.66
CA LEU A 155 3.80 -5.87 -3.32
C LEU A 155 2.67 -5.68 -2.32
N LEU A 156 2.63 -6.52 -1.28
CA LEU A 156 1.82 -6.25 -0.09
C LEU A 156 2.73 -5.66 0.97
N CYS A 157 2.33 -4.54 1.56
CA CYS A 157 3.25 -3.67 2.30
C CYS A 157 2.77 -3.41 3.71
N GLU A 158 3.67 -3.59 4.67
CA GLU A 158 3.36 -3.37 6.08
C GLU A 158 2.99 -1.92 6.36
N GLY A 159 2.03 -1.74 7.25
CA GLY A 159 1.58 -0.43 7.70
C GLY A 159 0.07 -0.37 7.89
N GLN A 160 -0.40 0.76 8.40
CA GLN A 160 -1.84 1.09 8.40
C GLN A 160 -2.27 1.41 6.96
N GLU A 161 -3.57 1.29 6.68
CA GLU A 161 -4.14 1.46 5.34
C GLU A 161 -3.74 2.81 4.70
N GLU A 162 -3.62 3.86 5.52
CA GLU A 162 -3.29 5.23 5.11
C GLU A 162 -1.82 5.43 4.73
N ILE A 163 -0.91 4.56 5.20
CA ILE A 163 0.54 4.73 5.01
C ILE A 163 1.17 3.58 4.22
N ALA A 164 0.56 2.40 4.19
CA ALA A 164 1.12 1.21 3.57
C ALA A 164 1.34 1.36 2.06
N LEU A 165 0.53 2.17 1.37
CA LEU A 165 0.76 2.46 -0.06
C LEU A 165 2.06 3.24 -0.27
N GLN A 166 2.39 4.19 0.61
CA GLN A 166 3.69 4.87 0.60
C GLN A 166 4.82 3.87 0.83
N THR A 167 4.66 2.93 1.78
CA THR A 167 5.62 1.85 2.03
C THR A 167 5.90 1.03 0.77
N CYS A 168 4.88 0.71 -0.03
CA CYS A 168 5.06 0.04 -1.31
C CYS A 168 5.87 0.88 -2.28
N TRP A 169 5.49 2.14 -2.46
CA TRP A 169 6.11 3.04 -3.43
C TRP A 169 7.55 3.38 -3.07
N ASP A 170 7.91 3.41 -1.79
CA ASP A 170 9.30 3.56 -1.37
C ASP A 170 10.19 2.42 -1.90
N LEU A 171 9.71 1.17 -1.82
CA LEU A 171 10.44 0.02 -2.34
C LEU A 171 10.43 -0.01 -3.88
N ILE A 172 9.30 0.30 -4.52
CA ILE A 172 9.20 0.41 -5.99
C ILE A 172 10.15 1.47 -6.52
N ASN A 173 10.21 2.64 -5.87
CA ASN A 173 11.09 3.73 -6.28
C ASN A 173 12.58 3.39 -6.11
N ALA A 174 12.92 2.45 -5.23
CA ALA A 174 14.30 2.00 -5.08
C ALA A 174 14.76 1.09 -6.24
N ILE A 175 13.83 0.37 -6.88
CA ILE A 175 14.13 -0.62 -7.93
C ILE A 175 13.80 -0.15 -9.36
N LYS A 176 13.03 0.92 -9.54
CA LYS A 176 12.56 1.40 -10.86
C LYS A 176 13.56 2.28 -11.60
#